data_AF-A0A8T4P4E5-F1
#
_entry.id   AF-A0A8T4P4E5-F1
#
_cell.length_a   1.000
_cell.length_b   1.000
_cell.length_c   1.000
_cell.angle_alpha   90.00
_cell.angle_beta   90.00
_cell.angle_gamma   90.00
#
_symmetry.space_group_name_H-M   'P 1'
#
loop_
_entity.id
_entity.type
_entity.pdbx_description
1 polymer ?
#
loop_
_entity_poly.entity_id
_entity_poly.type
_entity_poly.pdbx_seq_one_letter_code
_entity_poly.pdbx_strand_id
1 'polypeptide(L)' 'MKFTTDVVIGLEIHIQLNTVTKLFCSCPTQGSEEPNSRTCPVCLGHPGSKPVV' A
#
# COMPACT_ATOMS: atom_id res chain seq x y z
N MET A 1 3.37 34.74 17.40
CA MET A 1 2.30 34.42 16.45
C MET A 1 1.12 33.90 17.25
N LYS A 2 0.07 34.71 17.45
CA LYS A 2 -1.15 34.30 18.19
C LYS A 2 -2.24 34.07 17.15
N PHE A 3 -2.69 32.84 16.99
CA PHE A 3 -3.85 32.51 16.17
C PHE A 3 -5.11 32.88 16.95
N THR A 4 -6.13 33.41 16.27
CA THR A 4 -7.35 33.96 16.87
C THR A 4 -8.38 32.88 17.27
N THR A 5 -8.12 31.62 16.93
CA THR A 5 -8.83 30.42 17.39
C THR A 5 -7.79 29.32 17.66
N ASP A 6 -7.91 28.60 18.77
CA ASP A 6 -6.96 27.54 19.19
C ASP A 6 -7.08 26.25 18.37
N VAL A 7 -7.56 26.32 17.12
CA VAL A 7 -7.87 25.15 16.30
C VAL A 7 -6.64 24.73 15.51
N VAL A 8 -6.10 23.55 15.85
CA VAL A 8 -5.02 22.88 15.12
C VAL A 8 -5.59 21.68 14.37
N ILE A 9 -5.42 21.64 13.06
CA ILE A 9 -5.92 20.56 12.19
C ILE A 9 -4.72 19.84 11.59
N GLY A 10 -4.68 18.51 11.75
CA GLY A 10 -3.74 17.62 11.07
C GLY A 10 -4.47 16.75 10.05
N LEU A 11 -3.83 16.48 8.91
CA LEU A 11 -4.34 15.60 7.87
C LEU A 11 -3.34 14.48 7.62
N GLU A 12 -3.84 13.25 7.48
CA GLU A 12 -3.08 12.08 7.03
C GLU A 12 -3.64 11.63 5.68
N ILE A 13 -2.79 11.60 4.65
CA ILE A 13 -3.21 11.35 3.28
C ILE A 13 -2.49 10.11 2.77
N HIS A 14 -3.26 9.11 2.33
CA HIS A 14 -2.75 7.94 1.63
C HIS A 14 -3.00 8.06 0.13
N ILE A 15 -1.95 7.88 -0.66
CA ILE A 15 -2.00 7.89 -2.13
C ILE A 15 -1.49 6.54 -2.62
N GLN A 16 -2.28 5.89 -3.48
CA GLN A 16 -1.84 4.68 -4.16
C GLN A 16 -0.88 5.04 -5.31
N LEU A 17 0.31 4.45 -5.31
CA LEU A 17 1.28 4.63 -6.38
C LEU A 17 0.82 3.93 -7.66
N ASN A 18 0.96 4.61 -8.81
CA ASN A 18 0.65 4.03 -10.12
C ASN A 18 1.79 3.15 -10.64
N THR A 19 2.02 2.02 -9.96
CA THR A 19 3.05 1.03 -10.28
C THR A 19 2.41 -0.21 -10.91
N VAL A 20 3.15 -0.93 -11.76
CA VAL A 20 2.65 -2.18 -12.39
C VAL A 20 2.62 -3.34 -11.39
N THR A 21 3.61 -3.39 -10.48
CA THR A 21 3.78 -4.45 -9.46
C THR A 21 3.62 -3.90 -8.05
N LYS A 22 3.31 -4.78 -7.09
CA LYS A 22 3.29 -4.43 -5.66
C LYS A 22 4.68 -4.01 -5.18
N LEU A 23 4.71 -3.29 -4.05
CA LEU A 23 5.93 -2.70 -3.50
C LEU A 23 7.02 -3.72 -3.14
N PHE A 24 6.64 -4.94 -2.74
CA PHE A 24 7.57 -5.94 -2.20
C PHE A 24 7.63 -7.27 -2.97
N CYS A 25 6.90 -7.37 -4.08
CA CYS A 25 6.84 -8.58 -4.91
C CYS A 25 6.34 -8.28 -6.32
N SER A 26 6.58 -9.20 -7.25
CA SER A 26 6.21 -9.03 -8.66
C SER A 26 4.72 -9.22 -8.96
N CYS A 27 3.84 -9.38 -7.96
CA CYS A 27 2.40 -9.46 -8.20
C CYS A 27 1.88 -8.15 -8.80
N PRO A 28 0.92 -8.20 -9.73
CA PRO A 28 0.40 -6.98 -10.36
C PRO A 28 -0.52 -6.19 -9.41
N THR A 29 -0.53 -4.87 -9.54
CA THR A 29 -1.42 -3.95 -8.79
C THR A 29 -2.82 -3.85 -9.40
N GLN A 30 -2.95 -4.15 -10.70
CA GLN A 30 -4.19 -4.12 -11.49
C GLN A 30 -4.40 -5.45 -12.23
N GLY A 31 -5.56 -5.66 -12.85
CA GLY A 31 -5.91 -6.90 -13.55
C GLY A 31 -7.16 -7.58 -12.97
N SER A 32 -7.33 -8.88 -13.25
CA SER A 32 -8.51 -9.69 -12.90
C SER A 32 -9.07 -9.42 -11.49
N GLU A 33 -10.41 -9.36 -11.40
CA GLU A 33 -11.16 -9.19 -10.15
C GLU A 33 -11.44 -10.51 -9.41
N GLU A 34 -11.00 -11.65 -9.96
CA GLU A 34 -11.14 -12.93 -9.26
C GLU A 34 -10.41 -12.89 -7.91
N PRO A 35 -11.08 -13.28 -6.81
CA PRO A 35 -10.50 -13.25 -5.48
C PRO A 35 -9.17 -14.00 -5.41
N ASN A 36 -8.17 -13.39 -4.76
CA ASN A 36 -6.84 -13.96 -4.54
C ASN A 36 -6.03 -14.34 -5.80
N SER A 37 -6.47 -13.95 -7.00
CA SER A 37 -5.78 -14.23 -8.27
C SER A 37 -4.43 -13.50 -8.42
N ARG A 38 -4.19 -12.45 -7.62
CA ARG A 38 -3.01 -11.58 -7.70
C ARG A 38 -2.19 -11.65 -6.40
N THR A 39 -1.89 -12.87 -5.98
CA THR A 39 -1.21 -13.14 -4.72
C THR A 39 0.02 -14.01 -4.91
N CYS A 40 0.93 -13.96 -3.94
CA CYS A 40 2.09 -14.83 -3.85
C CYS A 40 2.45 -15.01 -2.36
N PRO A 41 3.38 -15.91 -2.02
CA PRO A 41 3.80 -16.12 -0.63
C PRO A 41 4.23 -14.84 0.09
N VAL A 42 4.85 -13.88 -0.60
CA VAL A 42 5.30 -12.61 -0.01
C VAL A 42 4.11 -11.75 0.44
N CYS A 43 3.16 -11.47 -0.44
CA CYS A 43 2.03 -10.60 -0.09
C CYS A 43 0.93 -11.31 0.71
N LEU A 44 1.01 -12.64 0.86
CA LEU A 44 0.19 -13.43 1.78
C LEU A 44 0.86 -13.62 3.15
N GLY A 45 2.11 -13.17 3.33
CA GLY A 45 2.83 -13.33 4.58
C GLY A 45 3.14 -14.77 4.94
N HIS A 46 3.37 -15.64 3.95
CA HIS A 46 3.70 -17.04 4.21
C HIS A 46 5.05 -17.16 4.93
N PRO A 47 5.22 -18.17 5.81
CA PRO A 47 6.48 -18.43 6.50
C PRO A 47 7.65 -18.58 5.52
N GLY A 48 8.77 -17.90 5.80
CA GLY A 48 9.99 -17.97 4.98
C GLY A 48 9.98 -17.11 3.72
N SER A 49 8.87 -16.46 3.37
CA SER A 49 8.85 -15.48 2.28
C SER A 49 9.64 -14.22 2.66
N LYS A 50 10.28 -13.57 1.66
CA LYS A 50 11.10 -12.37 1.86
C LYS A 50 10.66 -11.25 0.90
N PRO A 51 10.58 -9.99 1.36
CA PRO A 51 10.31 -8.85 0.50
C PRO A 51 11.52 -8.52 -0.39
N VAL A 52 11.26 -7.95 -1.56
CA VAL A 52 12.27 -7.31 -2.42
C VAL A 52 11.76 -5.95 -2.85
N VAL A 53 12.59 -4.91 -2.73
CA VAL A 53 12.29 -3.54 -3.19
C VAL A 53 12.53 -3.42 -4.68
#